data_AF-A0A1J5TYM5-F1
#
_entry.id   AF-A0A1J5TYM5-F1
#
_cell.length_a   1.000
_cell.length_b   1.000
_cell.length_c   1.000
_cell.angle_alpha   90.00
_cell.angle_beta   90.00
_cell.angle_gamma   90.00
#
_symmetry.space_group_name_H-M   'P 1'
#
loop_
_entity.id
_entity.type
_entity.pdbx_description
1 polymer ?
#
loop_
_entity_poly.entity_id
_entity_poly.type
_entity_poly.pdbx_seq_one_letter_code
_entity_poly.pdbx_strand_id
1 'polypeptide(L)'
;MENKDIRWIQRLNNFKKAFEQLELGVEHVTESNVSLSDLEKEGLIQRFEYTQELAWLSIKDFYEYVGKTDIQGSKDAFQLAIKRGLIDVNHGGALMKSIQSRNKTVHTYNEETANEIFYEIIEEYYDAFLSLKNALEQQQKQRKL
;
A
#
# COMPACT_ATOMS: atom_id res chain seq x y z
N MET A 1 7.06 -25.67 2.73
CA MET A 1 7.01 -25.66 1.24
C MET A 1 5.58 -25.63 0.69
N GLU A 2 4.54 -25.76 1.52
CA GLU A 2 3.12 -25.81 1.09
C GLU A 2 2.48 -24.46 0.74
N ASN A 3 3.09 -23.34 1.12
CA ASN A 3 2.43 -22.03 1.00
C ASN A 3 2.67 -21.34 -0.37
N LYS A 4 3.35 -22.02 -1.30
CA LYS A 4 3.64 -21.48 -2.63
C LYS A 4 2.43 -21.48 -3.57
N ASP A 5 1.36 -22.23 -3.30
CA ASP A 5 0.20 -22.32 -4.21
C ASP A 5 -0.98 -21.43 -3.81
N ILE A 6 -0.87 -20.70 -2.70
CA ILE A 6 -1.94 -19.81 -2.25
C ILE A 6 -1.72 -18.42 -2.84
N ARG A 7 -2.56 -18.06 -3.81
CA ARG A 7 -2.49 -16.79 -4.56
C ARG A 7 -2.36 -15.56 -3.65
N TRP A 8 -3.16 -15.47 -2.59
CA TRP A 8 -3.11 -14.30 -1.70
C TRP A 8 -1.82 -14.21 -0.88
N ILE A 9 -1.16 -15.35 -0.60
CA ILE A 9 0.14 -15.39 0.06
C ILE A 9 1.24 -14.95 -0.90
N GLN A 10 1.21 -15.43 -2.14
CA GLN A 10 2.11 -14.94 -3.18
C GLN A 10 1.97 -13.41 -3.34
N ARG A 11 0.72 -12.92 -3.38
CA ARG A 11 0.44 -11.48 -3.48
C ARG A 11 0.94 -10.72 -2.25
N LEU A 12 0.69 -11.22 -1.04
CA LEU A 12 1.20 -10.62 0.20
C LEU A 12 2.74 -10.55 0.20
N ASN A 13 3.43 -11.59 -0.27
CA ASN A 13 4.90 -11.55 -0.37
C ASN A 13 5.39 -10.49 -1.35
N ASN A 14 4.69 -10.27 -2.46
CA ASN A 14 5.01 -9.19 -3.39
C ASN A 14 4.73 -7.83 -2.78
N PHE A 15 3.60 -7.66 -2.10
CA PHE A 15 3.25 -6.43 -1.38
C PHE A 15 4.30 -6.10 -0.31
N LYS A 16 4.76 -7.09 0.46
CA LYS A 16 5.83 -6.89 1.45
C LYS A 16 7.12 -6.36 0.83
N LYS A 17 7.59 -6.97 -0.26
CA LYS A 17 8.80 -6.50 -0.97
C LYS A 17 8.63 -5.08 -1.52
N ALA A 18 7.45 -4.77 -2.04
CA ALA A 18 7.14 -3.42 -2.51
C ALA A 18 7.14 -2.41 -1.35
N PHE A 19 6.51 -2.77 -0.24
CA PHE A 19 6.49 -1.96 0.98
C PHE A 19 7.89 -1.73 1.54
N GLU A 20 8.76 -2.75 1.59
CA GLU A 20 10.16 -2.61 2.03
C GLU A 20 10.91 -1.57 1.17
N GLN A 21 10.66 -1.51 -0.14
CA GLN A 21 11.25 -0.48 -0.97
C GLN A 21 10.68 0.92 -0.65
N LEU A 22 9.36 1.03 -0.44
CA LEU A 22 8.75 2.28 -0.02
C LEU A 22 9.34 2.77 1.31
N GLU A 23 9.44 1.87 2.29
CA GLU A 23 10.01 2.09 3.62
C GLU A 23 11.43 2.64 3.55
N LEU A 24 12.32 2.00 2.76
CA LEU A 24 13.68 2.52 2.55
C LEU A 24 13.71 3.95 2.01
N GLY A 25 12.73 4.32 1.17
CA GLY A 25 12.62 5.67 0.64
C GLY A 25 12.13 6.67 1.69
N VAL A 26 11.18 6.28 2.53
CA VAL A 26 10.66 7.09 3.64
C VAL A 26 11.74 7.29 4.71
N GLU A 27 12.43 6.21 5.13
CA GLU A 27 13.54 6.26 6.09
C GLU A 27 14.67 7.17 5.61
N HIS A 28 15.01 7.12 4.31
CA HIS A 28 16.04 7.99 3.75
C HIS A 28 15.73 9.48 3.96
N VAL A 29 14.46 9.86 3.76
CA VAL A 29 13.98 11.24 3.97
C VAL A 29 14.01 11.61 5.45
N THR A 30 13.47 10.75 6.32
CA THR A 30 13.24 11.07 7.73
C THR A 30 14.52 11.03 8.57
N GLU A 31 15.44 10.11 8.28
CA GLU A 31 16.68 9.94 9.05
C GLU A 31 17.77 10.93 8.65
N SER A 32 17.84 11.30 7.37
CA SER A 32 18.94 12.12 6.85
C SER A 32 18.67 13.62 6.97
N ASN A 33 17.43 14.05 7.24
CA ASN A 33 16.97 15.44 7.13
C ASN A 33 17.38 16.06 5.77
N VAL A 34 17.42 15.22 4.73
CA VAL A 34 17.87 15.56 3.37
C VAL A 34 16.63 15.89 2.54
N SER A 35 16.69 17.01 1.84
CA SER A 35 15.75 17.27 0.75
C SER A 35 16.08 16.34 -0.41
N LEU A 36 15.11 15.52 -0.83
CA LEU A 36 15.25 14.73 -2.03
C LEU A 36 15.42 15.61 -3.27
N SER A 37 16.25 15.17 -4.20
CA SER A 37 16.23 15.64 -5.58
C SER A 37 14.93 15.23 -6.28
N ASP A 38 14.60 15.88 -7.39
CA ASP A 38 13.38 15.56 -8.14
C ASP A 38 13.35 14.10 -8.62
N LEU A 39 14.49 13.56 -9.04
CA LEU A 39 14.63 12.16 -9.42
C LEU A 39 14.35 11.20 -8.26
N GLU A 40 14.78 11.55 -7.05
CA GLU A 40 14.52 10.74 -5.85
C GLU A 40 13.05 10.82 -5.43
N LYS A 41 12.40 11.98 -5.58
CA LYS A 41 10.95 12.12 -5.38
C LYS A 41 10.16 11.28 -6.37
N GLU A 42 10.50 11.34 -7.66
CA GLU A 42 9.91 10.47 -8.69
C GLU A 42 10.10 8.99 -8.34
N GLY A 43 11.31 8.63 -7.87
CA GLY A 43 11.61 7.31 -7.35
C GLY A 43 10.63 6.90 -6.25
N LEU A 44 10.47 7.71 -5.20
CA LEU A 44 9.56 7.41 -4.09
C LEU A 44 8.10 7.29 -4.54
N ILE A 45 7.65 8.18 -5.44
CA ILE A 45 6.30 8.15 -5.99
C ILE A 45 6.07 6.87 -6.79
N GLN A 46 7.05 6.43 -7.60
CA GLN A 46 6.96 5.16 -8.29
C GLN A 46 6.86 3.98 -7.32
N ARG A 47 7.57 4.03 -6.18
CA ARG A 47 7.46 3.01 -5.12
C ARG A 47 6.08 2.99 -4.48
N PHE A 48 5.50 4.16 -4.26
CA PHE A 48 4.13 4.29 -3.81
C PHE A 48 3.14 3.65 -4.79
N GLU A 49 3.23 3.91 -6.09
CA GLU A 49 2.28 3.39 -7.09
C GLU A 49 2.18 1.87 -7.08
N TYR A 50 3.32 1.17 -7.18
CA TYR A 50 3.28 -0.28 -7.20
C TYR A 50 2.93 -0.87 -5.82
N THR A 51 3.23 -0.15 -4.74
CA THR A 51 2.88 -0.58 -3.38
C THR A 51 1.36 -0.49 -3.18
N GLN A 52 0.74 0.60 -3.63
CA GLN A 52 -0.70 0.79 -3.62
C GLN A 52 -1.41 -0.29 -4.45
N GLU A 53 -0.89 -0.58 -5.65
CA GLU A 53 -1.43 -1.63 -6.53
C GLU A 53 -1.40 -3.01 -5.83
N LEU A 54 -0.26 -3.37 -5.26
CA LEU A 54 -0.11 -4.65 -4.57
C LEU A 54 -0.92 -4.71 -3.28
N ALA A 55 -1.06 -3.61 -2.55
CA ALA A 55 -1.87 -3.52 -1.34
C ALA A 55 -3.33 -3.88 -1.61
N TRP A 56 -3.97 -3.26 -2.61
CA TRP A 56 -5.38 -3.53 -2.89
C TRP A 56 -5.59 -4.92 -3.50
N LEU A 57 -4.64 -5.40 -4.32
CA LEU A 57 -4.67 -6.77 -4.84
C LEU A 57 -4.50 -7.81 -3.73
N SER A 58 -3.66 -7.55 -2.73
CA SER A 58 -3.50 -8.41 -1.55
C SER A 58 -4.80 -8.52 -0.76
N ILE A 59 -5.50 -7.41 -0.56
CA ILE A 59 -6.83 -7.42 0.08
C ILE A 59 -7.82 -8.22 -0.75
N LYS A 60 -7.85 -7.98 -2.06
CA LYS A 60 -8.72 -8.71 -2.99
C LYS A 60 -8.49 -10.21 -2.90
N ASP A 61 -7.26 -10.65 -3.14
CA ASP A 61 -6.91 -12.07 -3.16
C ASP A 61 -7.17 -12.72 -1.76
N PHE A 62 -6.95 -11.99 -0.66
CA PHE A 62 -7.27 -12.46 0.70
C PHE A 62 -8.78 -12.64 0.90
N TYR A 63 -9.59 -11.67 0.49
CA TYR A 63 -11.04 -11.75 0.65
C TYR A 63 -11.69 -12.76 -0.29
N GLU A 64 -11.16 -12.94 -1.50
CA GLU A 64 -11.54 -14.03 -2.41
C GLU A 64 -11.26 -15.39 -1.76
N TYR A 65 -10.10 -15.55 -1.12
CA TYR A 65 -9.75 -16.77 -0.40
C TYR A 65 -10.72 -17.09 0.75
N VAL A 66 -11.27 -16.08 1.45
CA VAL A 66 -12.29 -16.30 2.50
C VAL A 66 -13.74 -16.22 1.97
N GLY A 67 -13.94 -16.28 0.65
CA GLY A 67 -15.27 -16.42 0.02
C GLY A 67 -15.97 -15.10 -0.32
N LYS A 68 -15.24 -14.03 -0.62
CA LYS A 68 -15.79 -12.74 -1.12
C LYS A 68 -15.22 -12.42 -2.50
N THR A 69 -16.07 -12.48 -3.53
CA THR A 69 -15.64 -12.49 -4.93
C THR A 69 -15.97 -11.22 -5.73
N ASP A 70 -16.68 -10.25 -5.14
CA ASP A 70 -17.22 -9.09 -5.88
C ASP A 70 -16.33 -7.83 -5.76
N ILE A 71 -15.01 -7.99 -5.66
CA ILE A 71 -14.06 -6.88 -5.50
C ILE A 71 -13.52 -6.48 -6.89
N GLN A 72 -13.97 -5.34 -7.41
CA GLN A 72 -13.64 -4.91 -8.76
C GLN A 72 -12.41 -3.99 -8.83
N GLY A 73 -12.11 -3.26 -7.76
CA GLY A 73 -10.94 -2.39 -7.71
C GLY A 73 -10.54 -1.96 -6.30
N SER A 74 -9.59 -1.04 -6.23
CA SER A 74 -8.99 -0.56 -4.97
C SER A 74 -10.02 0.04 -4.00
N LYS A 75 -11.00 0.79 -4.51
CA LYS A 75 -12.09 1.36 -3.72
C LYS A 75 -12.89 0.27 -2.99
N ASP A 76 -13.29 -0.78 -3.69
CA ASP A 76 -14.06 -1.89 -3.11
C ASP A 76 -13.22 -2.65 -2.08
N ALA A 77 -11.95 -2.89 -2.40
CA ALA A 77 -11.02 -3.60 -1.54
C ALA A 77 -10.83 -2.85 -0.20
N PHE A 78 -10.46 -1.57 -0.25
CA PHE A 78 -10.23 -0.76 0.95
C PHE A 78 -11.51 -0.56 1.76
N GLN A 79 -12.65 -0.29 1.10
CA GLN A 79 -13.94 -0.18 1.80
C GLN A 79 -14.31 -1.49 2.51
N LEU A 80 -14.06 -2.64 1.89
CA LEU A 80 -14.32 -3.94 2.49
C LEU A 80 -13.40 -4.22 3.68
N ALA A 81 -12.11 -3.91 3.55
CA ALA A 81 -11.13 -4.06 4.63
C ALA A 81 -11.53 -3.26 5.88
N ILE A 82 -11.97 -2.01 5.71
CA ILE A 82 -12.49 -1.17 6.80
C ILE A 82 -13.76 -1.80 7.40
N LYS A 83 -14.74 -2.13 6.55
CA LYS A 83 -16.03 -2.70 6.99
C LYS A 83 -15.87 -3.99 7.78
N ARG A 84 -14.84 -4.78 7.48
CA ARG A 84 -14.55 -6.07 8.11
C ARG A 84 -13.59 -5.95 9.29
N GLY A 85 -13.11 -4.75 9.61
CA GLY A 85 -12.15 -4.51 10.69
C GLY A 85 -10.78 -5.12 10.43
N LEU A 86 -10.40 -5.34 9.15
CA LEU A 86 -9.02 -5.70 8.81
C LEU A 86 -8.08 -4.51 9.02
N ILE A 87 -8.59 -3.30 8.78
CA ILE A 87 -7.90 -2.04 9.04
C ILE A 87 -8.87 -1.08 9.74
N ASP A 88 -8.37 -0.21 10.62
CA ASP A 88 -9.21 0.82 11.24
C ASP A 88 -9.59 1.94 10.26
N VAL A 89 -10.51 2.79 10.70
CA VAL A 89 -11.09 3.86 9.87
C VAL A 89 -10.07 4.93 9.50
N ASN A 90 -9.08 5.20 10.34
CA ASN A 90 -8.10 6.26 10.08
C ASN A 90 -7.13 5.82 8.99
N HIS A 91 -6.46 4.67 9.16
CA HIS A 91 -5.57 4.12 8.14
C HIS A 91 -6.35 3.74 6.87
N GLY A 92 -7.57 3.23 7.00
CA GLY A 92 -8.45 2.99 5.87
C GLY A 92 -8.81 4.26 5.09
N GLY A 93 -9.01 5.38 5.78
CA GLY A 93 -9.21 6.69 5.17
C GLY A 93 -8.00 7.13 4.33
N ALA A 94 -6.79 6.96 4.86
CA ALA A 94 -5.55 7.23 4.12
C ALA A 94 -5.40 6.31 2.89
N LEU A 95 -5.71 5.02 2.99
CA LEU A 95 -5.74 4.12 1.82
C LEU A 95 -6.76 4.58 0.77
N MET A 96 -7.94 5.05 1.18
CA MET A 96 -8.95 5.58 0.25
C MET A 96 -8.47 6.88 -0.43
N LYS A 97 -7.82 7.77 0.31
CA LYS A 97 -7.20 9.00 -0.22
C LYS A 97 -6.12 8.68 -1.25
N SER A 98 -5.29 7.66 -0.97
CA SER A 98 -4.21 7.22 -1.86
C SER A 98 -4.68 6.85 -3.29
N ILE A 99 -5.94 6.45 -3.47
CA ILE A 99 -6.51 6.17 -4.81
C ILE A 99 -6.49 7.44 -5.66
N GLN A 100 -6.83 8.58 -5.08
CA GLN A 100 -6.83 9.85 -5.80
C GLN A 100 -5.41 10.29 -6.14
N SER A 101 -4.48 10.16 -5.19
CA SER A 101 -3.07 10.50 -5.39
C SER A 101 -2.42 9.63 -6.46
N ARG A 102 -2.72 8.32 -6.49
CA ARG A 102 -2.28 7.39 -7.55
C ARG A 102 -2.89 7.69 -8.93
N ASN A 103 -4.01 8.42 -9.01
CA ASN A 103 -4.51 8.92 -10.29
C ASN A 103 -3.81 10.21 -10.71
N LYS A 104 -3.39 11.03 -9.74
CA LYS A 104 -2.63 12.27 -9.98
C LYS A 104 -1.17 12.02 -10.37
N THR A 105 -0.61 10.83 -10.11
CA THR A 105 0.81 10.54 -10.39
C THR A 105 1.21 10.70 -11.86
N VAL A 106 0.27 10.57 -12.81
CA VAL A 106 0.52 10.86 -14.23
C VAL A 106 0.86 12.34 -14.50
N HIS A 107 0.62 13.22 -13.54
CA HIS A 107 0.90 14.65 -13.58
C HIS A 107 2.12 15.05 -12.74
N THR A 108 2.97 14.11 -12.30
CA THR A 108 4.14 14.41 -11.44
C THR A 108 5.24 15.20 -12.12
N TYR A 109 5.17 15.43 -13.43
CA TYR A 109 5.98 16.45 -14.10
C TYR A 109 5.66 17.87 -13.60
N ASN A 110 4.52 18.08 -12.96
CA ASN A 110 4.19 19.29 -12.22
C ASN A 110 4.75 19.18 -10.79
N GLU A 111 5.67 20.08 -10.44
CA GLU A 111 6.38 20.05 -9.16
C GLU A 111 5.45 20.14 -7.94
N GLU A 112 4.39 20.95 -8.01
CA GLU A 112 3.40 21.07 -6.93
C GLU A 112 2.67 19.73 -6.69
N THR A 113 2.28 19.04 -7.77
CA THR A 113 1.64 17.73 -7.69
C THR A 113 2.59 16.65 -7.15
N ALA A 114 3.85 16.65 -7.59
CA ALA A 114 4.85 15.73 -7.08
C ALA A 114 5.12 15.95 -5.59
N ASN A 115 5.25 17.20 -5.16
CA ASN A 115 5.44 17.56 -3.76
C ASN A 115 4.22 17.18 -2.91
N GLU A 116 2.99 17.46 -3.38
CA GLU A 116 1.76 17.04 -2.68
C GLU A 116 1.77 15.54 -2.40
N ILE A 117 1.95 14.71 -3.44
CA ILE A 117 1.95 13.25 -3.30
C ILE A 117 3.12 12.78 -2.43
N PHE A 118 4.30 13.40 -2.57
CA PHE A 118 5.48 13.09 -1.76
C PHE A 118 5.19 13.24 -0.26
N TYR A 119 4.61 14.36 0.16
CA TYR A 119 4.29 14.60 1.56
C TYR A 119 3.20 13.64 2.06
N GLU A 120 2.17 13.39 1.26
CA GLU A 120 1.13 12.41 1.62
C GLU A 120 1.69 10.99 1.81
N ILE A 121 2.70 10.60 1.03
CA ILE A 121 3.37 9.30 1.18
C ILE A 121 4.04 9.20 2.55
N ILE A 122 4.86 10.19 2.92
CA ILE A 122 5.68 10.13 4.13
C ILE A 122 4.87 10.40 5.41
N GLU A 123 3.77 11.18 5.31
CA GLU A 123 2.97 11.59 6.47
C GLU A 123 1.75 10.69 6.73
N GLU A 124 1.18 10.06 5.69
CA GLU A 124 -0.09 9.32 5.82
C GLU A 124 -0.02 7.91 5.23
N TYR A 125 0.45 7.75 3.99
CA TYR A 125 0.27 6.49 3.27
C TYR A 125 1.23 5.40 3.74
N TYR A 126 2.44 5.76 4.12
CA TYR A 126 3.40 4.79 4.68
C TYR A 126 2.81 4.04 5.88
N ASP A 127 2.31 4.76 6.88
CA ASP A 127 1.70 4.16 8.08
C ASP A 127 0.46 3.33 7.73
N ALA A 128 -0.36 3.78 6.78
CA ALA A 128 -1.53 3.05 6.32
C ALA A 128 -1.15 1.71 5.65
N PHE A 129 -0.11 1.69 4.81
CA PHE A 129 0.38 0.45 4.20
C PHE A 129 1.05 -0.46 5.24
N LEU A 130 1.78 0.09 6.21
CA LEU A 130 2.37 -0.68 7.30
C LEU A 130 1.29 -1.38 8.13
N SER A 131 0.24 -0.65 8.50
CA SER A 131 -0.92 -1.18 9.22
C SER A 131 -1.59 -2.32 8.46
N LEU A 132 -1.83 -2.14 7.14
CA LEU A 132 -2.39 -3.18 6.28
C LEU A 132 -1.49 -4.42 6.18
N LYS A 133 -0.18 -4.22 5.96
CA LYS A 133 0.81 -5.31 5.88
C LYS A 133 0.76 -6.15 7.14
N ASN A 134 0.84 -5.51 8.30
CA ASN A 134 0.82 -6.18 9.60
C ASN A 134 -0.48 -6.95 9.83
N ALA A 135 -1.63 -6.37 9.44
CA ALA A 135 -2.94 -7.02 9.54
C ALA A 135 -3.01 -8.29 8.67
N LEU A 136 -2.55 -8.24 7.42
CA LEU A 136 -2.52 -9.40 6.52
C LEU A 136 -1.53 -10.48 6.98
N GLU A 137 -0.36 -10.09 7.49
CA GLU A 137 0.59 -11.02 8.12
C GLU A 137 -0.02 -11.70 9.35
N GLN A 138 -0.85 -10.99 10.12
CA GLN A 138 -1.59 -11.59 11.22
C GLN A 138 -2.64 -12.60 10.72
N GLN A 139 -3.36 -12.29 9.65
CA GLN A 139 -4.32 -13.23 9.04
C GLN A 139 -3.62 -14.50 8.53
N GLN A 140 -2.41 -14.37 7.99
CA GLN A 140 -1.55 -15.47 7.57
C GLN A 140 -1.17 -16.36 8.76
N LYS A 141 -0.62 -15.75 9.83
CA LYS A 141 -0.24 -16.46 11.06
C LYS A 141 -1.41 -17.20 11.69
N GLN A 142 -2.58 -16.55 11.81
CA GLN A 142 -3.80 -17.14 12.39
C GLN A 142 -4.28 -18.38 11.62
N ARG A 143 -4.03 -18.44 10.31
CA ARG A 143 -4.40 -19.56 9.44
C ARG A 143 -3.31 -20.62 9.31
N LYS A 144 -2.17 -20.44 9.98
CA LYS A 144 -1.00 -21.34 9.92
C LYS A 144 -0.47 -21.54 8.49
N LEU A 145 -0.48 -20.46 7.70
CA LEU A 145 0.02 -20.44 6.33
C LEU A 145 1.44 -19.90 6.28
#